data_AF-A0A1F3ZZH4-F1
#
_entry.id   AF-A0A1F3ZZH4-F1
#
_cell.length_a   1.000
_cell.length_b   1.000
_cell.length_c   1.000
_cell.angle_alpha   90.00
_cell.angle_beta   90.00
_cell.angle_gamma   90.00
#
_symmetry.space_group_name_H-M   'P 1'
#
loop_
_entity.id
_entity.type
_entity.pdbx_description
1 polymer ?
#
loop_
_entity_poly.entity_id
_entity_poly.type
_entity_poly.pdbx_seq_one_letter_code
_entity_poly.pdbx_strand_id
1 'polypeptide(L)'
;MESELSSQRRRELKALAHKLKPVVLIGAEGLSNNVLAEIDRSLKTHELIKVRVFGGERRERRALMATVCERTGAFPLQHIGKILVFYRENPEKLAPTTRAAPAAPLRRRPGASDRRTLHWKKPGRARLIERTSRPAREPSDSKRRRGKHRPR
;
A
#
# COMPACT_ATOMS: atom_id res chain seq x y z
N MET A 1 25.05 14.55 3.29
CA MET A 1 25.76 13.28 3.03
C MET A 1 25.03 12.55 1.92
N GLU A 2 25.70 12.48 0.78
CA GLU A 2 25.15 12.13 -0.52
C GLU A 2 25.11 10.61 -0.63
N SER A 3 23.92 10.07 -0.43
CA SER A 3 23.52 8.68 -0.57
C SER A 3 24.01 8.02 -1.87
N GLU A 4 24.95 7.08 -1.78
CA GLU A 4 25.44 6.19 -2.86
C GLU A 4 24.41 5.16 -3.35
N LEU A 5 23.12 5.46 -3.23
CA LEU A 5 22.06 4.62 -3.78
C LEU A 5 21.51 5.25 -5.05
N SER A 6 21.54 4.49 -6.16
CA SER A 6 20.87 4.86 -7.41
C SER A 6 19.40 5.21 -7.17
N SER A 7 18.88 6.17 -7.92
CA SER A 7 17.48 6.64 -7.84
C SER A 7 16.48 5.48 -8.03
N GLN A 8 16.80 4.54 -8.93
CA GLN A 8 16.01 3.34 -9.15
C GLN A 8 15.99 2.44 -7.92
N ARG A 9 17.16 2.15 -7.34
CA ARG A 9 17.28 1.32 -6.14
C ARG A 9 16.52 1.91 -4.96
N ARG A 10 16.58 3.24 -4.77
CA ARG A 10 15.79 3.91 -3.73
C ARG A 10 14.29 3.74 -3.92
N ARG A 11 13.80 3.78 -5.17
CA ARG A 11 12.38 3.59 -5.46
C ARG A 11 11.92 2.18 -5.10
N GLU A 12 12.72 1.17 -5.45
CA GLU A 12 12.46 -0.23 -5.08
C GLU A 12 12.43 -0.43 -3.56
N LEU A 13 13.44 0.08 -2.86
CA LEU A 13 13.52 -0.02 -1.40
C LEU A 13 12.36 0.70 -0.70
N LYS A 14 11.90 1.84 -1.22
CA LYS A 14 10.70 2.52 -0.71
C LYS A 14 9.44 1.69 -0.87
N ALA A 15 9.28 1.01 -2.02
CA ALA A 15 8.14 0.13 -2.27
C ALA A 15 8.14 -1.08 -1.32
N LEU A 16 9.32 -1.68 -1.09
CA LEU A 16 9.49 -2.76 -0.11
C LEU A 16 9.20 -2.27 1.31
N ALA A 17 9.76 -1.11 1.68
CA ALA A 17 9.57 -0.53 3.00
C ALA A 17 8.09 -0.34 3.30
N HIS A 18 7.27 0.16 2.36
CA HIS A 18 5.86 0.44 2.58
C HIS A 18 5.09 -0.74 3.21
N LYS A 19 5.41 -1.98 2.83
CA LYS A 19 4.75 -3.20 3.32
C LYS A 19 5.20 -3.64 4.72
N LEU A 20 6.37 -3.18 5.16
CA LEU A 20 6.95 -3.55 6.45
C LEU A 20 6.26 -2.82 7.61
N LYS A 21 6.17 -3.49 8.76
CA LYS A 21 5.77 -2.87 10.02
C LYS A 21 6.98 -2.21 10.70
N PRO A 22 6.81 -1.14 11.50
CA PRO A 22 7.89 -0.58 12.29
C PRO A 22 8.41 -1.62 13.28
N VAL A 23 9.73 -1.83 13.29
CA VAL A 23 10.40 -2.79 14.18
C VAL A 23 10.84 -2.11 15.47
N VAL A 24 11.38 -0.90 15.36
CA VAL A 24 11.86 -0.12 16.51
C VAL A 24 10.96 1.08 16.76
N LEU A 25 10.69 1.31 18.05
CA LEU A 25 9.89 2.41 18.57
C LEU A 25 10.79 3.33 19.40
N ILE A 26 10.84 4.61 19.06
CA ILE A 26 11.54 5.64 19.85
C ILE A 26 10.50 6.37 20.69
N GLY A 27 10.64 6.28 22.02
CA GLY A 27 9.76 6.97 22.97
C GLY A 27 9.96 8.48 23.02
N ALA A 28 9.29 9.13 23.97
CA ALA A 28 9.36 10.58 24.17
C ALA A 28 10.74 11.07 24.63
N GLU A 29 11.53 10.20 25.30
CA GLU A 29 12.91 10.51 25.69
C GLU A 29 13.88 10.59 24.50
N GLY A 30 13.44 10.22 23.29
CA GLY A 30 14.26 10.31 22.10
C GLY A 30 15.30 9.18 21.97
N LEU A 31 16.47 9.51 21.43
CA LEU A 31 17.49 8.53 21.05
C LEU A 31 18.33 8.10 22.25
N SER A 32 17.98 6.97 22.86
CA SER A 32 18.80 6.32 23.89
C SER A 32 19.81 5.34 23.29
N ASN A 33 20.89 5.05 24.03
CA ASN A 33 21.89 4.04 23.63
C ASN A 33 21.28 2.65 23.45
N ASN A 34 20.26 2.29 24.24
CA ASN A 34 19.54 1.02 24.09
C ASN A 34 18.79 0.96 22.75
N VAL A 35 18.17 2.07 22.34
CA VAL A 35 17.46 2.18 21.06
C VAL A 35 18.44 2.08 19.90
N LEU A 36 19.62 2.71 20.02
CA LEU A 36 20.68 2.60 19.02
C LEU A 36 21.19 1.16 18.86
N ALA A 37 21.42 0.45 19.97
CA ALA A 37 21.81 -0.95 19.93
C ALA A 37 20.73 -1.83 19.27
N GLU A 38 19.45 -1.55 19.54
CA GLU A 38 18.33 -2.26 18.92
C GLU A 38 18.20 -1.97 17.41
N ILE A 39 18.43 -0.72 17.01
CA ILE A 39 18.47 -0.32 15.60
C ILE A 39 19.60 -1.08 14.88
N ASP A 40 20.80 -1.15 15.46
CA ASP A 40 21.92 -1.89 14.84
C ASP A 40 21.64 -3.39 14.72
N ARG A 41 21.07 -4.02 15.77
CA ARG A 41 20.63 -5.43 15.71
C ARG A 41 19.57 -5.66 14.62
N SER A 42 18.60 -4.76 14.54
CA SER A 42 17.52 -4.83 13.54
C SER A 42 18.05 -4.65 12.11
N LEU A 43 19.00 -3.72 11.91
CA LEU A 43 19.64 -3.49 10.61
C LEU A 43 20.46 -4.69 10.16
N LYS A 44 21.15 -5.39 11.08
CA LYS A 44 21.91 -6.61 10.77
C LYS A 44 21.01 -7.75 10.29
N THR A 45 19.81 -7.87 10.85
CA THR A 45 18.89 -8.99 10.56
C THR A 45 18.01 -8.72 9.34
N HIS A 46 17.50 -7.50 9.21
CA HIS A 46 16.45 -7.18 8.23
C HIS A 46 16.93 -6.30 7.07
N GLU A 47 18.12 -5.70 7.16
CA GLU A 47 18.75 -4.78 6.18
C GLU A 47 17.94 -3.48 5.94
N LEU A 48 16.62 -3.56 5.84
CA LEU A 48 15.67 -2.48 5.67
C LEU A 48 14.71 -2.43 6.86
N ILE A 49 14.74 -1.34 7.60
CA ILE A 49 13.91 -1.18 8.80
C ILE A 49 13.07 0.09 8.75
N LYS A 50 11.92 0.01 9.41
CA LYS A 50 11.07 1.15 9.75
C LYS A 50 11.17 1.43 11.24
N VAL A 51 11.43 2.69 11.57
CA VAL A 51 11.50 3.18 12.95
C VAL A 51 10.39 4.19 13.15
N ARG A 52 9.60 4.03 14.22
CA ARG A 52 8.54 4.98 14.58
C ARG A 52 9.02 5.84 15.73
N VAL A 53 8.90 7.16 15.59
CA VAL A 53 9.27 8.14 16.61
C VAL A 53 8.00 8.71 17.25
N PHE A 54 7.85 8.49 18.55
CA PHE A 54 6.77 9.03 19.35
C PHE A 54 7.18 10.40 19.91
N GLY A 55 6.93 11.45 19.12
CA GLY A 55 7.18 12.83 19.53
C GLY A 55 8.14 13.57 18.62
N GLY A 56 8.41 14.81 19.02
CA GLY A 56 9.33 15.73 18.35
C GLY A 56 8.75 16.47 17.14
N GLU A 57 9.45 17.52 16.76
CA GLU A 57 9.13 18.35 15.58
C GLU A 57 9.69 17.76 14.28
N ARG A 58 9.28 18.28 13.12
CA ARG A 58 9.81 17.77 11.82
C ARG A 58 11.32 17.95 11.69
N ARG A 59 11.88 19.00 12.33
CA ARG A 59 13.32 19.28 12.33
C ARG A 59 14.08 18.28 13.20
N GLU A 60 13.62 18.03 14.42
CA GLU A 60 14.23 17.07 15.34
C GLU A 60 14.27 15.66 14.77
N ARG A 61 13.19 15.20 14.12
CA ARG A 61 13.20 13.88 13.46
C ARG A 61 14.23 13.77 12.33
N ARG A 62 14.50 14.87 11.61
CA ARG A 62 15.55 14.89 10.58
C ARG A 62 16.94 14.87 11.20
N ALA A 63 17.15 15.59 12.30
CA ALA A 63 18.39 15.54 13.05
C ALA A 63 18.63 14.13 13.62
N LEU A 64 17.62 13.53 14.25
CA LEU A 64 17.65 12.15 14.73
C LEU A 64 18.00 11.16 13.62
N MET A 65 17.41 11.34 12.43
CA MET A 65 17.72 10.50 11.27
C MET A 65 19.20 10.63 10.87
N ALA A 66 19.74 11.85 10.82
CA ALA A 66 21.15 12.10 10.53
C ALA A 66 22.07 11.47 11.59
N THR A 67 21.79 11.67 12.87
CA THR A 67 22.57 11.10 13.98
C THR A 67 22.55 9.56 13.97
N VAL A 68 21.42 8.93 13.65
CA VAL A 68 21.34 7.47 13.51
C VAL A 68 22.21 7.02 12.33
N CYS A 69 22.11 7.68 11.18
CA CYS A 69 22.93 7.35 10.01
C CYS A 69 24.43 7.47 10.31
N GLU A 70 24.86 8.52 11.03
CA GLU A 70 26.24 8.71 11.46
C GLU A 70 26.72 7.58 12.38
N ARG A 71 25.89 7.14 13.34
CA ARG A 71 26.27 6.12 14.31
C ARG A 71 26.23 4.70 13.77
N THR A 72 25.29 4.38 12.88
CA THR A 72 25.06 3.01 12.40
C THR A 72 25.59 2.77 10.99
N GLY A 73 26.04 3.82 10.29
CA GLY A 73 26.43 3.75 8.88
C GLY A 73 25.28 3.37 7.94
N ALA A 74 24.03 3.62 8.37
CA ALA A 74 22.85 3.28 7.58
C ALA A 74 22.46 4.42 6.63
N PHE A 75 21.84 4.06 5.51
CA PHE A 75 21.34 5.01 4.52
C PHE A 75 19.92 5.50 4.86
N PRO A 76 19.69 6.82 4.85
CA PRO A 76 18.35 7.37 4.99
C PRO A 76 17.59 7.28 3.66
N LEU A 77 16.44 6.60 3.65
CA LEU A 77 15.64 6.47 2.43
C LEU A 77 14.48 7.46 2.35
N GLN A 78 13.70 7.54 3.42
CA GLN A 78 12.49 8.36 3.44
C GLN A 78 12.08 8.72 4.86
N HIS A 79 11.54 9.94 5.00
CA HIS A 79 10.89 10.42 6.20
C HIS A 79 9.40 10.63 5.93
N ILE A 80 8.54 9.87 6.62
CA ILE A 80 7.07 9.92 6.47
C ILE A 80 6.46 10.25 7.83
N GLY A 81 6.24 11.53 8.11
CA GLY A 81 5.62 11.96 9.37
C GLY A 81 6.43 11.50 10.59
N LYS A 82 5.88 10.53 11.32
CA LYS A 82 6.51 9.90 12.51
C LYS A 82 7.33 8.65 12.19
N ILE A 83 7.37 8.21 10.94
CA ILE A 83 8.10 7.01 10.49
C ILE A 83 9.36 7.42 9.74
N LEU A 84 10.47 6.77 10.09
CA LEU A 84 11.76 6.88 9.44
C LEU A 84 12.12 5.52 8.81
N VAL A 85 12.66 5.55 7.60
CA VAL A 85 13.07 4.35 6.86
C VAL A 85 14.58 4.37 6.67
N PHE A 86 15.24 3.32 7.15
CA PHE A 86 16.68 3.15 7.08
C PHE A 86 17.02 1.86 6.35
N TYR A 87 18.12 1.88 5.61
CA TYR A 87 18.63 0.72 4.89
C TYR A 87 20.14 0.58 5.08
N ARG A 88 20.62 -0.64 5.24
CA ARG A 88 22.04 -0.97 5.31
C ARG A 88 22.29 -2.19 4.44
N GLU A 89 23.23 -2.09 3.51
CA GLU A 89 23.65 -3.24 2.71
C GLU A 89 24.51 -4.16 3.57
N ASN A 90 24.16 -5.44 3.64
CA ASN A 90 25.02 -6.44 4.22
C ASN A 90 25.87 -7.09 3.10
N PRO A 91 27.22 -6.95 3.12
CA PRO A 91 28.07 -7.50 2.07
C PRO A 91 27.98 -9.03 1.93
N GLU A 92 27.57 -9.76 2.98
CA GLU A 92 27.43 -11.23 2.92
C GLU A 92 26.27 -11.71 2.04
N LYS A 93 25.27 -10.86 1.76
CA LYS A 93 24.10 -11.23 0.95
C LYS A 93 24.28 -10.93 -0.55
N LEU A 94 25.38 -10.26 -0.90
CA LEU A 94 25.78 -9.89 -2.26
C LEU A 94 26.69 -10.94 -2.92
N ALA A 95 26.58 -12.21 -2.51
CA ALA A 95 26.91 -13.31 -3.40
C ALA A 95 25.67 -13.66 -4.22
N PRO A 96 25.38 -12.99 -5.37
CA PRO A 96 24.55 -13.61 -6.36
C PRO A 96 25.31 -14.86 -6.78
N THR A 97 24.75 -16.01 -6.41
CA THR A 97 25.12 -17.27 -7.02
C THR A 97 25.10 -17.03 -8.52
N THR A 98 26.26 -17.11 -9.15
CA THR A 98 26.33 -17.35 -10.58
C THR A 98 25.36 -18.49 -10.89
N ARG A 99 24.29 -18.20 -11.60
CA ARG A 99 23.56 -19.12 -12.45
C ARG A 99 22.86 -18.28 -13.49
N ALA A 100 23.58 -18.10 -14.59
CA ALA A 100 23.00 -18.06 -15.91
C ALA A 100 21.66 -18.81 -15.95
N ALA A 101 20.55 -18.08 -16.03
CA ALA A 101 19.40 -18.59 -16.74
C ALA A 101 19.74 -18.39 -18.23
N PRO A 102 19.86 -19.47 -19.03
CA PRO A 102 20.10 -19.33 -20.45
C PRO A 102 18.94 -18.52 -21.05
N ALA A 103 19.30 -17.70 -22.04
CA ALA A 103 18.37 -16.98 -22.89
C ALA A 103 17.13 -17.83 -23.18
N ALA A 104 15.97 -17.42 -22.64
CA ALA A 104 14.71 -17.90 -23.18
C ALA A 104 14.72 -17.52 -24.67
N PRO A 105 14.51 -18.46 -25.61
CA PRO A 105 14.50 -18.10 -27.01
C PRO A 105 13.36 -17.11 -27.19
N LEU A 106 13.68 -15.92 -27.72
CA LEU A 106 12.71 -15.03 -28.32
C LEU A 106 11.85 -15.90 -29.25
N ARG A 107 10.61 -16.19 -28.83
CA ARG A 107 9.62 -16.88 -29.65
C ARG A 107 9.53 -16.08 -30.95
N ARG A 108 10.08 -16.64 -32.04
CA ARG A 108 9.91 -16.11 -33.39
C ARG A 108 8.40 -16.06 -33.62
N ARG A 109 7.83 -14.85 -33.74
CA ARG A 109 6.44 -14.66 -34.16
C ARG A 109 6.32 -15.24 -35.57
N PRO A 110 5.55 -16.30 -35.81
CA PRO A 110 5.21 -16.67 -37.18
C PRO A 110 4.10 -15.73 -37.64
N GLY A 111 4.32 -15.10 -38.80
CA GLY A 111 3.28 -14.83 -39.78
C GLY A 111 2.14 -13.91 -39.35
N ALA A 112 2.23 -12.66 -39.81
CA ALA A 112 1.03 -11.96 -40.24
C ALA A 112 0.30 -12.82 -41.29
N SER A 113 -0.92 -13.27 -40.98
CA SER A 113 -2.09 -13.41 -41.86
C SER A 113 -3.05 -14.46 -41.30
N ASP A 114 -4.11 -14.00 -40.62
CA ASP A 114 -5.47 -14.24 -41.13
C ASP A 114 -6.48 -13.43 -40.30
N ARG A 115 -7.24 -12.60 -40.99
CA ARG A 115 -8.33 -11.82 -40.42
C ARG A 115 -9.50 -12.77 -40.18
N ARG A 116 -9.73 -13.17 -38.94
CA ARG A 116 -11.05 -13.66 -38.54
C ARG A 116 -11.53 -12.94 -37.28
N THR A 117 -12.34 -11.93 -37.55
CA THR A 117 -13.27 -11.28 -36.64
C THR A 117 -14.02 -12.33 -35.82
N LEU A 118 -13.72 -12.42 -34.52
CA LEU A 118 -14.60 -13.10 -33.57
C LEU A 118 -15.82 -12.20 -33.33
N HIS A 119 -16.80 -12.36 -34.21
CA HIS A 119 -18.16 -11.87 -34.04
C HIS A 119 -18.81 -12.61 -32.86
N TRP A 120 -18.89 -11.95 -31.71
CA TRP A 120 -19.69 -12.41 -30.58
C TRP A 120 -21.18 -12.28 -30.93
N LYS A 121 -21.83 -13.39 -31.29
CA LYS A 121 -23.26 -13.47 -31.61
C LYS A 121 -24.05 -13.74 -30.32
N LYS A 122 -24.80 -12.75 -29.84
CA LYS A 122 -25.81 -12.94 -28.77
C LYS A 122 -26.97 -13.79 -29.33
N PRO A 123 -27.40 -14.89 -28.72
CA PRO A 123 -28.68 -15.50 -29.06
C PRO A 123 -29.81 -14.65 -28.46
N GLY A 124 -30.79 -14.31 -29.30
CA GLY A 124 -31.92 -13.45 -28.97
C GLY A 124 -33.14 -14.21 -28.43
N ARG A 125 -33.83 -13.53 -27.49
CA ARG A 125 -35.29 -13.40 -27.26
C ARG A 125 -36.24 -14.59 -27.53
N ALA A 126 -37.00 -14.95 -26.50
CA ALA A 126 -38.38 -15.43 -26.63
C ALA A 126 -39.38 -14.40 -26.05
N ARG A 127 -40.49 -14.22 -26.78
CA ARG A 127 -41.58 -13.23 -26.67
C ARG A 127 -42.58 -13.54 -25.53
N LEU A 128 -43.10 -12.52 -24.85
CA LEU A 128 -44.45 -11.92 -24.97
C LEU A 128 -45.61 -12.87 -24.63
N ILE A 129 -46.33 -12.60 -23.53
CA ILE A 129 -47.73 -12.96 -23.37
C ILE A 129 -48.48 -11.75 -22.80
N GLU A 130 -49.67 -11.54 -23.35
CA GLU A 130 -50.42 -10.29 -23.39
C GLU A 130 -51.29 -9.97 -22.16
N ARG A 131 -51.61 -8.68 -22.10
CA ARG A 131 -52.74 -7.98 -21.46
C ARG A 131 -53.92 -8.87 -21.02
N THR A 132 -54.34 -8.71 -19.76
CA THR A 132 -55.76 -8.71 -19.40
C THR A 132 -56.11 -7.53 -18.47
N SER A 133 -57.01 -6.71 -19.01
CA SER A 133 -57.95 -5.72 -18.45
C SER A 133 -58.15 -5.56 -16.93
N ARG A 134 -58.23 -4.29 -16.49
CA ARG A 134 -58.93 -3.82 -15.27
C ARG A 134 -60.42 -4.23 -15.29
N PRO A 135 -61.08 -4.35 -14.11
CA PRO A 135 -61.99 -3.26 -13.73
C PRO A 135 -62.01 -2.90 -12.22
N ALA A 136 -62.78 -1.87 -11.92
CA ALA A 136 -62.86 -1.05 -10.71
C ALA A 136 -63.56 -1.68 -9.48
N ARG A 137 -63.31 -1.12 -8.27
CA ARG A 137 -64.31 -0.74 -7.25
C ARG A 137 -63.67 -0.09 -6.00
N GLU A 138 -63.94 1.20 -5.78
CA GLU A 138 -64.14 1.83 -4.46
C GLU A 138 -65.53 1.41 -3.89
N PRO A 139 -65.98 1.70 -2.63
CA PRO A 139 -65.57 2.78 -1.72
C PRO A 139 -65.56 2.49 -0.19
N SER A 140 -65.15 3.53 0.57
CA SER A 140 -65.69 4.04 1.85
C SER A 140 -65.78 3.18 3.13
N ASP A 141 -65.15 3.72 4.19
CA ASP A 141 -65.81 4.28 5.39
C ASP A 141 -65.39 3.73 6.76
N SER A 142 -65.24 4.70 7.67
CA SER A 142 -65.60 4.66 9.08
C SER A 142 -64.65 4.02 10.11
N LYS A 143 -63.95 4.91 10.83
CA LYS A 143 -64.04 5.15 12.30
C LYS A 143 -62.95 6.18 12.65
N ARG A 144 -63.24 7.50 12.76
CA ARG A 144 -63.96 8.17 13.86
C ARG A 144 -63.40 7.67 15.20
N ARG A 145 -62.71 8.47 16.03
CA ARG A 145 -63.25 9.59 16.85
C ARG A 145 -62.05 10.31 17.51
N ARG A 146 -61.98 11.65 17.42
CA ARG A 146 -62.23 12.67 18.50
C ARG A 146 -61.20 12.65 19.65
N GLY A 147 -60.65 13.76 20.15
CA GLY A 147 -61.00 15.20 20.06
C GLY A 147 -59.75 16.09 19.99
N LYS A 148 -59.83 17.34 19.49
CA LYS A 148 -60.34 18.56 20.17
C LYS A 148 -59.77 18.63 21.60
N HIS A 149 -58.99 19.61 22.03
CA HIS A 149 -59.17 21.07 21.96
C HIS A 149 -57.88 21.69 22.57
N ARG A 150 -57.13 22.54 21.84
CA ARG A 150 -57.03 24.02 21.96
C ARG A 150 -56.48 24.60 23.29
N PRO A 151 -55.83 25.78 23.23
CA PRO A 151 -54.67 26.17 24.04
C PRO A 151 -55.01 27.25 25.08
N ARG A 152 -54.00 27.72 25.82
CA ARG A 152 -53.88 29.11 26.27
C ARG A 152 -52.49 29.61 25.94
#